data_AF-A0A1T5P8Y7-F1
#
_entry.id   AF-A0A1T5P8Y7-F1
#
_cell.length_a   1.000
_cell.length_b   1.000
_cell.length_c   1.000
_cell.angle_alpha   90.00
_cell.angle_beta   90.00
_cell.angle_gamma   90.00
#
_symmetry.space_group_name_H-M   'P 1'
#
loop_
_entity.id
_entity.type
_entity.pdbx_description
1 polymer ?
#
loop_
_entity_poly.entity_id
_entity_poly.type
_entity_poly.pdbx_seq_one_letter_code
_entity_poly.pdbx_strand_id
1 'polypeptide(L)'
;MGQSKQTFRSWVPEWLIRLTILLVLFPTVMLFALSTANVSAATGFYGAEPSDIQFSMLVYYAALVAFTPLEKRFFSRIATKEYFLICLVLQVMVTYCCYHTREVSVLFICRFLQGILNCGVTSICLTLLFSRLKSEHARETGYAIFYGMVLCSGSLTSLVTAPLVDDYEYNALYKMIIYTFIPGAVLLLLLMNRVHLVRKTPLYQLDWTSFVIYAPMLILMGYVMIYGQQYYWLQDSRIVWSIAGIIFLAAVFVVRQLYSKRPFINMEVFKSRGFLFGITLLAGLYLIRGSFNVTTSFFSTVLGMDPIHTYELLGYNLVGILIGAVVAARLVIKKRPLQFIWLVGFFLLLVFHSSMYFLFTSEADQSIFILPLIIQGSGAGMLLTPIVLFIISSVPENISISASTAGVFIRFTFFGMSSALINYGSLYFTKIHAMRLSDGISKTDNGLAERLHTYQSALQSRGLMADQAAKLAPGLLDKAIQKQAFLKYAMDYYELISILILVLMLLIVMTPYINRTIINVKSKQPAAATL
;
A
#
# COMPACT_ATOMS: atom_id res chain seq x y z
N MET A 1 -26.74 -6.55 34.55
CA MET A 1 -25.75 -5.47 34.30
C MET A 1 -24.36 -5.98 34.68
N GLY A 2 -23.59 -6.50 33.71
CA GLY A 2 -22.25 -7.02 33.99
C GLY A 2 -21.22 -5.90 34.01
N GLN A 3 -20.42 -5.81 35.08
CA GLN A 3 -19.31 -4.87 35.18
C GLN A 3 -18.45 -4.93 33.91
N SER A 4 -18.41 -3.82 33.16
CA SER A 4 -17.48 -3.64 32.05
C SER A 4 -16.06 -3.72 32.60
N LYS A 5 -15.42 -4.90 32.48
CA LYS A 5 -14.01 -5.08 32.85
C LYS A 5 -13.17 -4.05 32.09
N GLN A 6 -12.61 -3.09 32.82
CA GLN A 6 -11.80 -2.03 32.22
C GLN A 6 -10.54 -2.64 31.60
N THR A 7 -10.34 -2.43 30.29
CA THR A 7 -9.18 -3.00 29.57
C THR A 7 -7.84 -2.39 29.98
N PHE A 8 -7.86 -1.15 30.47
CA PHE A 8 -6.72 -0.46 31.06
C PHE A 8 -6.98 -0.27 32.57
N ARG A 9 -5.91 -0.11 33.34
CA ARG A 9 -6.02 0.20 34.78
C ARG A 9 -6.80 1.50 34.98
N SER A 10 -7.58 1.58 36.06
CA SER A 10 -8.52 2.69 36.34
C SER A 10 -7.86 4.06 36.46
N TRP A 11 -6.59 4.11 36.85
CA TRP A 11 -5.83 5.35 37.02
C TRP A 11 -5.28 5.93 35.71
N VAL A 12 -5.33 5.18 34.60
CA VAL A 12 -4.66 5.58 33.36
C VAL A 12 -5.51 6.60 32.59
N PRO A 13 -4.99 7.79 32.30
CA PRO A 13 -5.73 8.81 31.55
C PRO A 13 -5.89 8.44 30.08
N GLU A 14 -6.96 8.92 29.44
CA GLU A 14 -7.27 8.57 28.04
C GLU A 14 -6.18 8.95 27.03
N TRP A 15 -5.51 10.09 27.24
CA TRP A 15 -4.43 10.52 26.33
C TRP A 15 -3.27 9.52 26.33
N LEU A 16 -2.93 8.94 27.49
CA LEU A 16 -1.86 7.96 27.63
C LEU A 16 -2.22 6.62 27.00
N ILE A 17 -3.51 6.24 27.06
CA ILE A 17 -4.03 5.06 26.34
C ILE A 17 -3.88 5.26 24.83
N ARG A 18 -4.32 6.41 24.30
CA ARG A 18 -4.22 6.73 22.87
C ARG A 18 -2.76 6.78 22.42
N LEU A 19 -1.88 7.39 23.21
CA LEU A 19 -0.44 7.40 22.97
C LEU A 19 0.14 5.98 22.93
N THR A 20 -0.25 5.11 23.86
CA THR A 20 0.20 3.71 23.87
C THR A 20 -0.22 2.96 22.60
N ILE A 21 -1.47 3.15 22.15
CA ILE A 21 -1.96 2.55 20.90
C ILE A 21 -1.17 3.09 19.70
N LEU A 22 -0.91 4.40 19.65
CA LEU A 22 -0.13 5.02 18.58
C LEU A 22 1.32 4.52 18.54
N LEU A 23 1.99 4.44 19.71
CA LEU A 23 3.36 3.94 19.81
C LEU A 23 3.51 2.49 19.37
N VAL A 24 2.44 1.70 19.44
CA VAL A 24 2.42 0.31 18.96
C VAL A 24 2.05 0.23 17.47
N LEU A 25 1.10 1.05 17.03
CA LEU A 25 0.70 1.12 15.62
C LEU A 25 1.80 1.67 14.72
N PHE A 26 2.54 2.67 15.19
CA PHE A 26 3.56 3.36 14.39
C PHE A 26 4.63 2.42 13.80
N PRO A 27 5.39 1.65 14.60
CA PRO A 27 6.38 0.71 14.05
C PRO A 27 5.74 -0.41 13.21
N THR A 28 4.51 -0.78 13.55
CA THR A 28 3.72 -1.81 12.85
C THR A 28 3.35 -1.38 11.42
N VAL A 29 2.93 -0.11 11.27
CA VAL A 29 2.63 0.51 9.97
C VAL A 29 3.92 0.70 9.17
N MET A 30 5.01 1.09 9.82
CA MET A 30 6.30 1.26 9.13
C MET A 30 6.86 -0.04 8.58
N LEU A 31 6.72 -1.13 9.34
CA LEU A 31 7.26 -2.42 8.95
C LEU A 31 6.68 -2.95 7.64
N PHE A 32 5.43 -2.58 7.32
CA PHE A 32 4.78 -2.92 6.06
C PHE A 32 5.56 -2.42 4.83
N ALA A 33 6.07 -1.18 4.88
CA ALA A 33 6.75 -0.54 3.76
C ALA A 33 8.29 -0.54 3.90
N LEU A 34 8.85 -1.14 4.95
CA LEU A 34 10.28 -1.05 5.29
C LEU A 34 11.22 -1.57 4.18
N SER A 35 10.85 -2.67 3.51
CA SER A 35 11.68 -3.24 2.43
C SER A 35 11.77 -2.31 1.23
N THR A 36 10.66 -1.65 0.90
CA THR A 36 10.54 -0.74 -0.24
C THR A 36 10.83 0.71 0.12
N ALA A 37 11.18 0.99 1.38
CA ALA A 37 11.47 2.33 1.84
C ALA A 37 12.64 2.93 1.05
N ASN A 38 13.71 2.15 0.87
CA ASN A 38 14.82 2.42 -0.05
C ASN A 38 15.21 1.09 -0.73
N VAL A 39 14.73 0.89 -1.97
CA VAL A 39 14.93 -0.35 -2.71
C VAL A 39 16.41 -0.58 -3.03
N SER A 40 17.14 0.47 -3.41
CA SER A 40 18.57 0.37 -3.78
C SER A 40 19.44 -0.07 -2.60
N ALA A 41 19.18 0.46 -1.40
CA ALA A 41 19.88 0.03 -0.19
C ALA A 41 19.52 -1.41 0.21
N ALA A 42 18.25 -1.79 0.05
CA ALA A 42 17.80 -3.15 0.32
C ALA A 42 18.43 -4.17 -0.64
N THR A 43 18.46 -3.88 -1.95
CA THR A 43 19.09 -4.74 -2.96
C THR A 43 20.58 -4.87 -2.73
N GLY A 44 21.26 -3.76 -2.39
CA GLY A 44 22.68 -3.77 -2.05
C GLY A 44 23.00 -4.60 -0.81
N PHE A 45 22.15 -4.55 0.22
CA PHE A 45 22.35 -5.31 1.46
C PHE A 45 22.14 -6.83 1.29
N TYR A 46 21.09 -7.22 0.56
CA TYR A 46 20.72 -8.62 0.34
C TYR A 46 21.45 -9.26 -0.86
N GLY A 47 22.12 -8.48 -1.69
CA GLY A 47 22.67 -8.99 -2.96
C GLY A 47 21.57 -9.53 -3.90
N ALA A 48 20.40 -8.90 -3.86
CA ALA A 48 19.16 -9.38 -4.47
C ALA A 48 18.69 -8.44 -5.58
N GLU A 49 17.77 -8.92 -6.42
CA GLU A 49 17.18 -8.08 -7.45
C GLU A 49 16.09 -7.15 -6.86
N PRO A 50 15.81 -6.00 -7.48
CA PRO A 50 14.71 -5.13 -7.05
C PRO A 50 13.34 -5.84 -7.01
N SER A 51 13.15 -6.85 -7.88
CA SER A 51 11.97 -7.71 -7.90
C SER A 51 11.84 -8.54 -6.62
N ASP A 52 12.93 -9.08 -6.08
CA ASP A 52 12.93 -9.81 -4.80
C ASP A 52 12.44 -8.93 -3.65
N ILE A 53 12.92 -7.68 -3.60
CA ILE A 53 12.54 -6.71 -2.55
C ILE A 53 11.06 -6.34 -2.65
N GLN A 54 10.55 -6.11 -3.87
CA GLN A 54 9.12 -5.86 -4.10
C GLN A 54 8.27 -7.08 -3.75
N PHE A 55 8.72 -8.28 -4.14
CA PHE A 55 8.02 -9.52 -3.82
C PHE A 55 7.98 -9.76 -2.31
N SER A 56 9.04 -9.42 -1.56
CA SER A 56 9.07 -9.52 -0.10
C SER A 56 7.94 -8.72 0.58
N MET A 57 7.59 -7.56 0.02
CA MET A 57 6.47 -6.73 0.48
C MET A 57 5.11 -7.38 0.16
N LEU A 58 4.97 -7.98 -1.02
CA LEU A 58 3.75 -8.74 -1.36
C LEU A 58 3.61 -10.00 -0.53
N VAL A 59 4.69 -10.70 -0.17
CA VAL A 59 4.65 -11.86 0.74
C VAL A 59 4.14 -11.44 2.12
N TYR A 60 4.64 -10.31 2.65
CA TYR A 60 4.13 -9.72 3.89
C TYR A 60 2.64 -9.41 3.78
N TYR A 61 2.21 -8.77 2.69
CA TYR A 61 0.82 -8.38 2.50
C TYR A 61 -0.09 -9.60 2.30
N ALA A 62 0.34 -10.60 1.54
CA ALA A 62 -0.37 -11.87 1.35
C ALA A 62 -0.61 -12.58 2.68
N ALA A 63 0.39 -12.60 3.57
CA ALA A 63 0.28 -13.20 4.88
C ALA A 63 -0.73 -12.46 5.78
N LEU A 64 -0.70 -11.12 5.74
CA LEU A 64 -1.67 -10.26 6.44
C LEU A 64 -3.10 -10.55 5.96
N VAL A 65 -3.31 -10.61 4.65
CA VAL A 65 -4.63 -10.89 4.05
C VAL A 65 -5.09 -12.29 4.42
N ALA A 66 -4.22 -13.29 4.29
CA ALA A 66 -4.54 -14.68 4.59
C ALA A 66 -4.91 -14.90 6.05
N PHE A 67 -4.25 -14.20 6.98
CA PHE A 67 -4.48 -14.35 8.41
C PHE A 67 -5.69 -13.56 8.93
N THR A 68 -6.17 -12.55 8.19
CA THR A 68 -7.27 -11.65 8.61
C THR A 68 -8.52 -12.41 9.12
N PRO A 69 -9.01 -13.47 8.46
CA PRO A 69 -10.19 -14.21 8.94
C PRO A 69 -9.92 -15.05 10.20
N LEU A 70 -8.68 -15.52 10.38
CA LEU A 70 -8.27 -16.32 11.52
C LEU A 70 -8.04 -15.48 12.76
N GLU A 71 -7.53 -14.26 12.58
CA GLU A 71 -7.11 -13.34 13.63
C GLU A 71 -8.20 -13.19 14.71
N LYS A 72 -9.46 -13.03 14.32
CA LYS A 72 -10.59 -12.86 15.25
C LYS A 72 -10.72 -14.01 16.26
N ARG A 73 -10.44 -15.25 15.85
CA ARG A 73 -10.50 -16.42 16.74
C ARG A 73 -9.38 -16.37 17.77
N PHE A 74 -8.15 -16.10 17.33
CA PHE A 74 -6.99 -15.93 18.21
C PHE A 74 -7.24 -14.83 19.24
N PHE A 75 -7.69 -13.67 18.77
CA PHE A 75 -8.03 -12.53 19.59
C PHE A 75 -9.11 -12.84 20.64
N SER A 76 -10.13 -13.61 20.27
CA SER A 76 -11.20 -13.97 21.22
C SER A 76 -10.76 -14.98 22.28
N ARG A 77 -9.79 -15.85 21.97
CA ARG A 77 -9.39 -16.95 22.87
C ARG A 77 -8.40 -16.49 23.94
N ILE A 78 -7.40 -15.72 23.52
CA ILE A 78 -6.29 -15.26 24.36
C ILE A 78 -6.70 -13.95 25.05
N ALA A 79 -6.20 -13.66 26.25
CA ALA A 79 -6.50 -12.37 26.87
C ALA A 79 -5.87 -11.25 26.04
N THR A 80 -6.58 -10.11 25.90
CA THR A 80 -6.16 -9.00 25.02
C THR A 80 -4.71 -8.59 25.27
N LYS A 81 -4.34 -8.41 26.54
CA LYS A 81 -2.96 -8.05 26.95
C LYS A 81 -1.93 -9.09 26.51
N GLU A 82 -2.21 -10.37 26.74
CA GLU A 82 -1.27 -11.46 26.43
C GLU A 82 -1.08 -11.61 24.94
N TYR A 83 -2.17 -11.56 24.17
CA TYR A 83 -2.12 -11.66 22.73
C TYR A 83 -1.30 -10.52 22.13
N PHE A 84 -1.47 -9.30 22.63
CA PHE A 84 -0.73 -8.14 22.17
C PHE A 84 0.77 -8.29 22.43
N LEU A 85 1.15 -8.75 23.62
CA LEU A 85 2.55 -8.97 23.98
C LEU A 85 3.18 -10.12 23.21
N ILE A 86 2.44 -11.22 22.99
CA ILE A 86 2.90 -12.34 22.16
C ILE A 86 3.20 -11.84 20.74
N CYS A 87 2.27 -11.09 20.13
CA CYS A 87 2.49 -10.55 18.80
C CYS A 87 3.72 -9.63 18.76
N LEU A 88 3.88 -8.73 19.73
CA LEU A 88 5.02 -7.80 19.77
C LEU A 88 6.36 -8.50 19.99
N VAL A 89 6.41 -9.45 20.93
CA VAL A 89 7.62 -10.22 21.23
C VAL A 89 8.03 -11.06 20.01
N LEU A 90 7.08 -11.71 19.34
CA LEU A 90 7.34 -12.42 18.09
C LEU A 90 7.74 -11.45 16.97
N GLN A 91 7.14 -10.26 16.89
CA GLN A 91 7.51 -9.24 15.90
C GLN A 91 8.95 -8.81 16.05
N VAL A 92 9.39 -8.57 17.29
CA VAL A 92 10.78 -8.22 17.63
C VAL A 92 11.71 -9.40 17.29
N MET A 93 11.36 -10.64 17.65
CA MET A 93 12.20 -11.81 17.33
C MET A 93 12.36 -12.01 15.81
N VAL A 94 11.28 -11.89 15.04
CA VAL A 94 11.36 -12.05 13.57
C VAL A 94 12.12 -10.88 12.94
N THR A 95 11.94 -9.66 13.44
CA THR A 95 12.70 -8.48 12.97
C THR A 95 14.19 -8.60 13.31
N TYR A 96 14.52 -9.20 14.46
CA TYR A 96 15.89 -9.53 14.83
C TYR A 96 16.50 -10.60 13.91
N CYS A 97 15.70 -11.58 13.46
CA CYS A 97 16.12 -12.52 12.42
C CYS A 97 16.45 -11.79 11.10
N CYS A 98 15.60 -10.84 10.67
CA CYS A 98 15.86 -10.00 9.48
C CYS A 98 17.12 -9.14 9.61
N TYR A 99 17.45 -8.71 10.83
CA TYR A 99 18.67 -7.94 11.11
C TYR A 99 19.95 -8.74 10.82
N HIS A 100 19.97 -10.02 11.15
CA HIS A 100 21.16 -10.88 10.99
C HIS A 100 21.24 -11.55 9.62
N THR A 101 20.08 -11.79 9.01
CA THR A 101 19.96 -12.54 7.75
C THR A 101 20.36 -11.70 6.56
N ARG A 102 21.19 -12.27 5.68
CA ARG A 102 21.48 -11.73 4.33
C ARG A 102 20.85 -12.54 3.19
N GLU A 103 20.24 -13.69 3.52
CA GLU A 103 19.61 -14.58 2.54
C GLU A 103 18.17 -14.15 2.22
N VAL A 104 17.88 -13.96 0.93
CA VAL A 104 16.55 -13.56 0.43
C VAL A 104 15.48 -14.59 0.75
N SER A 105 15.81 -15.88 0.70
CA SER A 105 14.85 -16.95 1.01
C SER A 105 14.38 -16.89 2.47
N VAL A 106 15.31 -16.60 3.40
CA VAL A 106 14.99 -16.42 4.82
C VAL A 106 14.20 -15.12 5.03
N LEU A 107 14.54 -14.04 4.30
CA LEU A 107 13.77 -12.80 4.30
C LEU A 107 12.29 -13.06 3.95
N PHE A 108 11.97 -13.87 2.93
CA PHE A 108 10.58 -14.16 2.57
C PHE A 108 9.81 -14.85 3.70
N ILE A 109 10.43 -15.82 4.38
CA ILE A 109 9.83 -16.50 5.54
C ILE A 109 9.58 -15.49 6.66
N CYS A 110 10.57 -14.65 6.98
CA CYS A 110 10.42 -13.63 8.00
C CYS A 110 9.31 -12.63 7.63
N ARG A 111 9.23 -12.18 6.38
CA ARG A 111 8.19 -11.25 5.90
C ARG A 111 6.80 -11.86 5.99
N PHE A 112 6.66 -13.14 5.65
CA PHE A 112 5.41 -13.88 5.83
C PHE A 112 4.98 -13.90 7.31
N LEU A 113 5.89 -14.23 8.22
CA LEU A 113 5.60 -14.22 9.66
C LEU A 113 5.28 -12.81 10.17
N GLN A 114 6.01 -11.78 9.73
CA GLN A 114 5.73 -10.40 10.10
C GLN A 114 4.34 -9.93 9.63
N GLY A 115 3.88 -10.37 8.46
CA GLY A 115 2.53 -10.07 7.98
C GLY A 115 1.41 -10.68 8.83
N ILE A 116 1.58 -11.92 9.29
CA ILE A 116 0.67 -12.59 10.24
C ILE A 116 0.59 -11.79 11.56
N LEU A 117 1.76 -11.45 12.11
CA LEU A 117 1.86 -10.75 13.39
C LEU A 117 1.31 -9.32 13.30
N ASN A 118 1.58 -8.62 12.20
CA ASN A 118 1.03 -7.30 11.92
C ASN A 118 -0.50 -7.31 11.86
N CYS A 119 -1.09 -8.32 11.23
CA CYS A 119 -2.56 -8.48 11.23
C CYS A 119 -3.11 -8.53 12.66
N GLY A 120 -2.48 -9.31 13.55
CA GLY A 120 -2.86 -9.38 14.96
C GLY A 120 -2.73 -8.04 15.69
N VAL A 121 -1.56 -7.38 15.60
CA VAL A 121 -1.33 -6.08 16.26
C VAL A 121 -2.33 -5.03 15.76
N THR A 122 -2.51 -4.93 14.45
CA THR A 122 -3.40 -3.96 13.80
C THR A 122 -4.86 -4.16 14.20
N SER A 123 -5.36 -5.40 14.19
CA SER A 123 -6.73 -5.73 14.59
C SER A 123 -7.02 -5.40 16.06
N ILE A 124 -6.07 -5.67 16.96
CA ILE A 124 -6.20 -5.33 18.39
C ILE A 124 -6.27 -3.82 18.56
N CYS A 125 -5.35 -3.07 17.94
CA CYS A 125 -5.33 -1.62 17.98
C CYS A 125 -6.64 -1.02 17.48
N LEU A 126 -7.17 -1.55 16.36
CA LEU A 126 -8.42 -1.12 15.77
C LEU A 126 -9.61 -1.40 16.71
N THR A 127 -9.64 -2.59 17.32
CA THR A 127 -10.68 -2.97 18.29
C THR A 127 -10.62 -2.10 19.55
N LEU A 128 -9.42 -1.84 20.08
CA LEU A 128 -9.21 -0.97 21.24
C LEU A 128 -9.63 0.46 20.94
N LEU A 129 -9.23 0.99 19.78
CA LEU A 129 -9.62 2.32 19.33
C LEU A 129 -11.15 2.43 19.26
N PHE A 130 -11.83 1.51 18.57
CA PHE A 130 -13.29 1.56 18.43
C PHE A 130 -14.06 1.29 19.72
N SER A 131 -13.55 0.47 20.62
CA SER A 131 -14.19 0.23 21.93
C SER A 131 -14.28 1.50 22.79
N ARG A 132 -13.47 2.52 22.48
CA ARG A 132 -13.40 3.78 23.22
C ARG A 132 -14.17 4.92 22.55
N LEU A 133 -14.51 4.78 21.26
CA LEU A 133 -15.21 5.81 20.50
C LEU A 133 -16.72 5.66 20.72
N LYS A 134 -17.24 6.39 21.71
CA LYS A 134 -18.66 6.36 22.12
C LYS A 134 -19.58 7.23 21.25
N SER A 135 -19.03 8.27 20.63
CA SER A 135 -19.78 9.21 19.77
C SER A 135 -19.65 8.82 18.29
N GLU A 136 -20.71 9.08 17.53
CA GLU A 136 -20.76 8.93 16.06
C GLU A 136 -19.55 9.63 15.40
N HIS A 137 -19.32 10.89 15.78
CA HIS A 137 -18.20 11.70 15.31
C HIS A 137 -16.84 11.11 15.66
N ALA A 138 -16.74 10.51 16.84
CA ALA A 138 -15.50 9.90 17.31
C ALA A 138 -15.17 8.65 16.48
N ARG A 139 -16.18 7.82 16.16
CA ARG A 139 -15.99 6.59 15.39
C ARG A 139 -15.51 6.85 13.97
N GLU A 140 -16.13 7.81 13.28
CA GLU A 140 -15.72 8.22 11.93
C GLU A 140 -14.31 8.80 11.90
N THR A 141 -13.99 9.67 12.85
CA THR A 141 -12.64 10.24 12.99
C THR A 141 -11.61 9.13 13.24
N GLY A 142 -11.94 8.11 14.04
CA GLY A 142 -11.08 6.95 14.26
C GLY A 142 -10.79 6.15 13.00
N TYR A 143 -11.82 5.89 12.16
CA TYR A 143 -11.63 5.24 10.86
C TYR A 143 -10.74 6.06 9.93
N ALA A 144 -10.94 7.38 9.89
CA ALA A 144 -10.17 8.29 9.05
C ALA A 144 -8.69 8.33 9.47
N ILE A 145 -8.40 8.38 10.77
CA ILE A 145 -7.02 8.31 11.29
C ILE A 145 -6.38 6.97 10.94
N PHE A 146 -7.10 5.87 11.14
CA PHE A 146 -6.57 4.53 10.86
C PHE A 146 -6.23 4.32 9.38
N TYR A 147 -7.19 4.55 8.50
CA TYR A 147 -6.97 4.38 7.06
C TYR A 147 -6.06 5.44 6.47
N GLY A 148 -6.03 6.65 7.06
CA GLY A 148 -5.01 7.66 6.79
C GLY A 148 -3.60 7.12 7.09
N MET A 149 -3.36 6.57 8.28
CA MET A 149 -2.07 5.95 8.62
C MET A 149 -1.69 4.81 7.65
N VAL A 150 -2.65 3.98 7.23
CA VAL A 150 -2.40 2.92 6.24
C VAL A 150 -1.93 3.50 4.90
N LEU A 151 -2.56 4.57 4.40
CA LEU A 151 -2.12 5.25 3.18
C LEU A 151 -0.76 5.93 3.32
N CYS A 152 -0.46 6.44 4.51
CA CYS A 152 0.77 7.12 4.82
C CYS A 152 1.95 6.17 5.05
N SER A 153 1.71 4.86 5.15
CA SER A 153 2.73 3.86 5.52
C SER A 153 4.02 4.00 4.70
N GLY A 154 3.94 4.07 3.38
CA GLY A 154 5.10 4.27 2.50
C GLY A 154 5.86 5.56 2.79
N SER A 155 5.20 6.71 2.63
CA SER A 155 5.83 8.02 2.81
C SER A 155 6.38 8.25 4.22
N LEU A 156 5.65 7.82 5.26
CA LEU A 156 6.12 7.89 6.65
C LEU A 156 7.35 7.02 6.88
N THR A 157 7.35 5.80 6.35
CA THR A 157 8.49 4.90 6.52
C THR A 157 9.72 5.48 5.85
N SER A 158 9.58 5.92 4.60
CA SER A 158 10.71 6.51 3.89
C SER A 158 11.22 7.78 4.54
N LEU A 159 10.35 8.70 4.98
CA LEU A 159 10.76 9.93 5.66
C LEU A 159 11.59 9.66 6.92
N VAL A 160 11.18 8.68 7.73
CA VAL A 160 11.87 8.34 8.98
C VAL A 160 13.15 7.54 8.72
N THR A 161 13.17 6.71 7.67
CA THR A 161 14.30 5.81 7.40
C THR A 161 15.37 6.44 6.51
N ALA A 162 15.07 7.50 5.77
CA ALA A 162 16.01 8.10 4.82
C ALA A 162 17.34 8.55 5.43
N PRO A 163 17.35 9.33 6.54
CA PRO A 163 18.63 9.74 7.14
C PRO A 163 19.42 8.54 7.68
N LEU A 164 18.72 7.51 8.17
CA LEU A 164 19.35 6.30 8.69
C LEU A 164 20.03 5.48 7.60
N VAL A 165 19.46 5.43 6.39
CA VAL A 165 20.07 4.70 5.27
C VAL A 165 21.26 5.46 4.68
N ASP A 166 21.26 6.79 4.79
CA ASP A 166 22.37 7.62 4.32
C ASP A 166 23.58 7.52 5.26
N ASP A 167 23.32 7.57 6.59
CA ASP A 167 24.37 7.53 7.61
C ASP A 167 24.84 6.12 8.01
N TYR A 168 23.99 5.09 7.84
CA TYR A 168 24.25 3.74 8.35
C TYR A 168 23.93 2.63 7.33
N GLU A 169 24.44 1.42 7.60
CA GLU A 169 24.05 0.23 6.85
C GLU A 169 22.53 -0.04 6.92
N TYR A 170 21.98 -0.63 5.86
CA TYR A 170 20.55 -0.98 5.76
C TYR A 170 20.02 -1.80 6.95
N ASN A 171 20.85 -2.67 7.54
CA ASN A 171 20.46 -3.46 8.70
C ASN A 171 20.07 -2.61 9.93
N ALA A 172 20.56 -1.36 10.04
CA ALA A 172 20.22 -0.44 11.11
C ALA A 172 18.73 -0.11 11.14
N LEU A 173 18.03 -0.21 10.00
CA LEU A 173 16.58 -0.04 9.93
C LEU A 173 15.83 -1.10 10.77
N TYR A 174 16.31 -2.35 10.77
CA TYR A 174 15.72 -3.39 11.60
C TYR A 174 15.95 -3.12 13.09
N LYS A 175 17.12 -2.61 13.48
CA LYS A 175 17.38 -2.19 14.86
C LYS A 175 16.45 -1.05 15.28
N MET A 176 16.29 -0.04 14.42
CA MET A 176 15.40 1.09 14.68
C MET A 176 13.97 0.60 14.95
N ILE A 177 13.42 -0.27 14.10
CA ILE A 177 12.08 -0.83 14.30
C ILE A 177 11.98 -1.59 15.62
N ILE A 178 12.99 -2.41 15.98
CA ILE A 178 13.01 -3.11 17.27
C ILE A 178 12.94 -2.11 18.43
N TYR A 179 13.75 -1.06 18.40
CA TYR A 179 13.75 -0.04 19.45
C TYR A 179 12.43 0.73 19.53
N THR A 180 11.78 1.02 18.40
CA THR A 180 10.48 1.69 18.37
C THR A 180 9.36 0.84 18.98
N PHE A 181 9.46 -0.49 18.95
CA PHE A 181 8.48 -1.37 19.60
C PHE A 181 8.58 -1.38 21.14
N ILE A 182 9.76 -1.08 21.72
CA ILE A 182 10.01 -1.21 23.15
C ILE A 182 9.12 -0.29 24.01
N PRO A 183 9.04 1.04 23.75
CA PRO A 183 8.21 1.93 24.57
C PRO A 183 6.73 1.51 24.56
N GLY A 184 6.21 1.14 23.40
CA GLY A 184 4.84 0.62 23.26
C GLY A 184 4.62 -0.65 24.07
N ALA A 185 5.53 -1.63 23.99
CA ALA A 185 5.46 -2.87 24.74
C ALA A 185 5.51 -2.65 26.27
N VAL A 186 6.40 -1.77 26.74
CA VAL A 186 6.52 -1.43 28.17
C VAL A 186 5.24 -0.75 28.68
N LEU A 187 4.71 0.22 27.95
CA LEU A 187 3.46 0.88 28.31
C LEU A 187 2.29 -0.11 28.31
N LEU A 188 2.21 -1.03 27.35
CA LEU A 188 1.18 -2.07 27.36
C LEU A 188 1.28 -3.00 28.58
N LEU A 189 2.51 -3.40 28.95
CA LEU A 189 2.75 -4.21 30.16
C LEU A 189 2.28 -3.51 31.42
N LEU A 190 2.56 -2.22 31.55
CA LEU A 190 2.22 -1.43 32.74
C LEU A 190 0.73 -1.09 32.81
N LEU A 191 0.15 -0.65 31.70
CA LEU A 191 -1.16 0.03 31.68
C LEU A 191 -2.35 -0.92 31.44
N MET A 192 -2.17 -2.03 30.71
CA MET A 192 -3.29 -2.94 30.40
C MET A 192 -3.59 -3.95 31.51
N ASN A 193 -4.89 -4.19 31.71
CA ASN A 193 -5.42 -5.28 32.51
C ASN A 193 -5.57 -6.56 31.68
N ARG A 194 -5.56 -7.70 32.36
CA ARG A 194 -5.83 -9.00 31.74
C ARG A 194 -7.34 -9.18 31.52
N VAL A 195 -7.83 -8.74 30.35
CA VAL A 195 -9.26 -8.79 30.00
C VAL A 195 -9.47 -9.43 28.62
N HIS A 196 -10.57 -10.16 28.47
CA HIS A 196 -11.08 -10.62 27.18
C HIS A 196 -12.07 -9.58 26.64
N LEU A 197 -11.71 -8.89 25.56
CA LEU A 197 -12.57 -7.91 24.88
C LEU A 197 -13.75 -8.56 24.15
N VAL A 198 -13.56 -9.79 23.70
CA VAL A 198 -14.55 -10.57 22.94
C VAL A 198 -14.88 -11.83 23.73
N ARG A 199 -16.11 -12.31 23.58
CA ARG A 199 -16.53 -13.59 24.17
C ARG A 199 -15.57 -14.68 23.71
N LYS A 200 -15.05 -15.45 24.66
CA LYS A 200 -14.13 -16.56 24.39
C LYS A 200 -14.74 -17.51 23.37
N THR A 201 -14.04 -17.74 22.27
CA THR A 201 -14.39 -18.79 21.31
C THR A 201 -13.30 -19.87 21.30
N PRO A 202 -13.67 -21.16 21.14
CA PRO A 202 -12.70 -22.24 21.12
C PRO A 202 -11.87 -22.24 19.82
N LEU A 203 -10.59 -22.62 19.94
CA LEU A 203 -9.65 -22.74 18.81
C LEU A 203 -9.83 -24.05 18.03
N TYR A 204 -10.44 -25.10 18.59
CA TYR A 204 -10.57 -26.41 17.92
C TYR A 204 -11.30 -26.37 16.56
N GLN A 205 -12.12 -25.35 16.32
CA GLN A 205 -12.89 -25.19 15.08
C GLN A 205 -12.26 -24.17 14.12
N LEU A 206 -10.93 -23.98 14.18
CA LEU A 206 -10.22 -23.06 13.28
C LEU A 206 -10.12 -23.68 11.87
N ASP A 207 -10.38 -22.90 10.83
CA ASP A 207 -10.27 -23.38 9.46
C ASP A 207 -8.83 -23.24 8.94
N TRP A 208 -7.91 -24.04 9.50
CA TRP A 208 -6.52 -24.09 9.07
C TRP A 208 -6.38 -24.52 7.61
N THR A 209 -7.26 -25.42 7.16
CA THR A 209 -7.27 -25.89 5.78
C THR A 209 -7.49 -24.73 4.80
N SER A 210 -8.47 -23.84 5.07
CA SER A 210 -8.66 -22.66 4.23
C SER A 210 -7.47 -21.72 4.25
N PHE A 211 -6.77 -21.56 5.38
CA PHE A 211 -5.54 -20.78 5.44
C PHE A 211 -4.41 -21.38 4.61
N VAL A 212 -4.17 -22.69 4.72
CA VAL A 212 -3.11 -23.39 3.98
C VAL A 212 -3.38 -23.42 2.47
N ILE A 213 -4.64 -23.31 2.03
CA ILE A 213 -4.97 -23.14 0.60
C ILE A 213 -4.82 -21.67 0.18
N TYR A 214 -5.33 -20.74 1.00
CA TYR A 214 -5.43 -19.33 0.65
C TYR A 214 -4.08 -18.60 0.68
N ALA A 215 -3.23 -18.87 1.67
CA ALA A 215 -1.93 -18.21 1.79
C ALA A 215 -1.00 -18.50 0.59
N PRO A 216 -0.77 -19.75 0.15
CA PRO A 216 0.01 -20.03 -1.05
C PRO A 216 -0.62 -19.47 -2.31
N MET A 217 -1.96 -19.47 -2.43
CA MET A 217 -2.65 -18.84 -3.56
C MET A 217 -2.28 -17.35 -3.67
N LEU A 218 -2.34 -16.61 -2.57
CA LEU A 218 -1.96 -15.19 -2.56
C LEU A 218 -0.48 -14.96 -2.82
N ILE A 219 0.40 -15.81 -2.28
CA ILE A 219 1.85 -15.73 -2.55
C ILE A 219 2.13 -15.97 -4.04
N LEU A 220 1.52 -16.97 -4.66
CA LEU A 220 1.65 -17.23 -6.10
C LEU A 220 1.09 -16.06 -6.92
N MET A 221 -0.04 -15.47 -6.52
CA MET A 221 -0.56 -14.25 -7.16
C MET A 221 0.49 -13.12 -7.12
N GLY A 222 1.08 -12.87 -5.95
CA GLY A 222 2.15 -11.88 -5.81
C GLY A 222 3.39 -12.21 -6.64
N TYR A 223 3.74 -13.50 -6.74
CA TYR A 223 4.89 -13.98 -7.52
C TYR A 223 4.68 -13.68 -9.01
N VAL A 224 3.52 -14.05 -9.57
CA VAL A 224 3.19 -13.77 -10.97
C VAL A 224 3.11 -12.26 -11.24
N MET A 225 2.59 -11.46 -10.30
CA MET A 225 2.51 -10.00 -10.47
C MET A 225 3.89 -9.32 -10.52
N ILE A 226 4.89 -9.82 -9.79
CA ILE A 226 6.22 -9.22 -9.74
C ILE A 226 7.16 -9.81 -10.79
N TYR A 227 7.27 -11.14 -10.84
CA TYR A 227 8.19 -11.84 -11.73
C TYR A 227 7.61 -12.10 -13.12
N GLY A 228 6.30 -11.91 -13.34
CA GLY A 228 5.65 -12.15 -14.62
C GLY A 228 6.37 -11.45 -15.77
N GLN A 229 6.62 -10.15 -15.64
CA GLN A 229 7.34 -9.41 -16.68
C GLN A 229 8.81 -9.85 -16.80
N GLN A 230 9.48 -10.13 -15.68
CA GLN A 230 10.88 -10.53 -15.66
C GLN A 230 11.12 -11.85 -16.39
N TYR A 231 10.18 -12.79 -16.29
CA TYR A 231 10.22 -14.08 -16.96
C TYR A 231 9.40 -14.13 -18.26
N TYR A 232 9.12 -12.97 -18.88
CA TYR A 232 8.38 -12.91 -20.15
C TYR A 232 7.01 -13.61 -20.12
N TRP A 233 6.33 -13.54 -18.97
CA TRP A 233 4.99 -14.04 -18.70
C TRP A 233 4.82 -15.52 -19.03
N LEU A 234 3.92 -15.85 -19.96
CA LEU A 234 3.53 -17.22 -20.30
C LEU A 234 4.61 -17.98 -21.10
N GLN A 235 5.71 -17.31 -21.47
CA GLN A 235 6.85 -17.96 -22.13
C GLN A 235 7.66 -18.80 -21.13
N ASP A 236 7.66 -18.44 -19.85
CA ASP A 236 8.39 -19.19 -18.83
C ASP A 236 7.47 -20.19 -18.12
N SER A 237 7.94 -21.44 -18.04
CA SER A 237 7.19 -22.54 -17.44
C SER A 237 6.88 -22.30 -15.96
N ARG A 238 7.74 -21.60 -15.20
CA ARG A 238 7.52 -21.30 -13.77
C ARG A 238 6.28 -20.43 -13.59
N ILE A 239 6.09 -19.43 -14.46
CA ILE A 239 4.90 -18.56 -14.43
C ILE A 239 3.66 -19.35 -14.83
N VAL A 240 3.74 -20.18 -15.87
CA VAL A 240 2.62 -21.03 -16.30
C VAL A 240 2.16 -21.97 -15.18
N TRP A 241 3.09 -22.68 -14.54
CA TRP A 241 2.79 -23.55 -13.39
C TRP A 241 2.26 -22.77 -12.19
N SER A 242 2.76 -21.56 -11.94
CA SER A 242 2.25 -20.68 -10.89
C SER A 242 0.79 -20.26 -11.16
N ILE A 243 0.46 -19.89 -12.40
CA ILE A 243 -0.91 -19.55 -12.81
C ILE A 243 -1.84 -20.77 -12.69
N ALA A 244 -1.40 -21.94 -13.16
CA ALA A 244 -2.15 -23.18 -12.99
C ALA A 244 -2.40 -23.50 -11.51
N GLY A 245 -1.39 -23.31 -10.65
CA GLY A 245 -1.49 -23.44 -9.21
C GLY A 245 -2.48 -22.45 -8.58
N ILE A 246 -2.48 -21.18 -9.02
CA ILE A 246 -3.46 -20.17 -8.58
C ILE A 246 -4.88 -20.61 -8.94
N ILE A 247 -5.12 -21.01 -10.20
CA ILE A 247 -6.44 -21.44 -10.67
C ILE A 247 -6.92 -22.66 -9.87
N PHE A 248 -6.05 -23.65 -9.67
CA PHE A 248 -6.34 -24.84 -8.88
C PHE A 248 -6.68 -24.49 -7.42
N LEU A 249 -5.81 -23.74 -6.73
CA LEU A 249 -6.04 -23.35 -5.34
C LEU A 249 -7.27 -22.46 -5.18
N ALA A 250 -7.53 -21.55 -6.12
CA ALA A 250 -8.73 -20.72 -6.14
C ALA A 250 -10.00 -21.57 -6.30
N ALA A 251 -10.01 -22.53 -7.22
CA ALA A 251 -11.14 -23.44 -7.40
C ALA A 251 -11.40 -24.27 -6.13
N VAL A 252 -10.35 -24.87 -5.55
CA VAL A 252 -10.45 -25.63 -4.29
C VAL A 252 -10.94 -24.73 -3.15
N PHE A 253 -10.42 -23.50 -3.05
CA PHE A 253 -10.83 -22.55 -2.03
C PHE A 253 -12.31 -22.16 -2.16
N VAL A 254 -12.76 -21.81 -3.37
CA VAL A 254 -14.15 -21.41 -3.64
C VAL A 254 -15.11 -22.56 -3.34
N VAL A 255 -14.84 -23.77 -3.84
CA VAL A 255 -15.65 -24.96 -3.54
C VAL A 255 -15.75 -25.16 -2.03
N ARG A 256 -14.62 -25.10 -1.31
CA ARG A 256 -14.61 -25.22 0.15
C ARG A 256 -15.45 -24.12 0.83
N GLN A 257 -15.37 -22.88 0.39
CA GLN A 257 -16.15 -21.78 0.97
C GLN A 257 -17.65 -21.97 0.77
N LEU A 258 -18.08 -22.57 -0.35
CA LEU A 258 -19.50 -22.82 -0.62
C LEU A 258 -20.08 -23.94 0.26
N TYR A 259 -19.30 -24.97 0.56
CA TYR A 259 -19.76 -26.13 1.36
C TYR A 259 -19.38 -26.07 2.85
N SER A 260 -18.53 -25.13 3.27
CA SER A 260 -18.13 -25.00 4.67
C SER A 260 -19.26 -24.43 5.51
N LYS A 261 -19.54 -25.06 6.66
CA LYS A 261 -20.51 -24.55 7.65
C LYS A 261 -20.12 -23.18 8.22
N ARG A 262 -18.83 -22.81 8.13
CA ARG A 262 -18.26 -21.57 8.67
C ARG A 262 -17.22 -21.04 7.70
N PRO A 263 -17.64 -20.43 6.59
CA PRO A 263 -16.71 -19.99 5.57
C PRO A 263 -15.80 -18.87 6.08
N PHE A 264 -14.57 -18.89 5.61
CA PHE A 264 -13.58 -17.82 5.71
C PHE A 264 -14.13 -16.50 5.14
N ILE A 265 -14.72 -16.58 3.95
CA ILE A 265 -15.40 -15.49 3.28
C ILE A 265 -16.78 -16.02 2.88
N ASN A 266 -17.83 -15.50 3.52
CA ASN A 266 -19.19 -15.81 3.09
C ASN A 266 -19.44 -15.17 1.71
N MET A 267 -19.68 -16.01 0.70
CA MET A 267 -19.89 -15.59 -0.69
C MET A 267 -21.16 -14.76 -0.90
N GLU A 268 -22.08 -14.74 0.07
CA GLU A 268 -23.28 -13.90 0.03
C GLU A 268 -22.96 -12.40 -0.04
N VAL A 269 -21.76 -11.98 0.38
CA VAL A 269 -21.33 -10.57 0.24
C VAL A 269 -21.37 -10.10 -1.21
N PHE A 270 -21.03 -10.98 -2.17
CA PHE A 270 -21.03 -10.67 -3.59
C PHE A 270 -22.43 -10.56 -4.19
N LYS A 271 -23.49 -10.99 -3.49
CA LYS A 271 -24.87 -10.76 -3.92
C LYS A 271 -25.30 -9.30 -3.73
N SER A 272 -24.64 -8.56 -2.83
CA SER A 272 -24.95 -7.14 -2.60
C SER A 272 -24.37 -6.26 -3.70
N ARG A 273 -25.24 -5.55 -4.42
CA ARG A 273 -24.84 -4.59 -5.47
C ARG A 273 -23.99 -3.45 -4.91
N GLY A 274 -24.31 -2.96 -3.71
CA GLY A 274 -23.51 -1.94 -3.03
C GLY A 274 -22.10 -2.43 -2.70
N PHE A 275 -21.99 -3.70 -2.26
CA PHE A 275 -20.69 -4.31 -2.02
C PHE A 275 -19.84 -4.40 -3.31
N LEU A 276 -20.41 -4.91 -4.40
CA LEU A 276 -19.72 -5.00 -5.71
C LEU A 276 -19.26 -3.62 -6.23
N PHE A 277 -20.11 -2.61 -6.07
CA PHE A 277 -19.77 -1.24 -6.43
C PHE A 277 -18.62 -0.70 -5.57
N GLY A 278 -18.69 -0.88 -4.25
CA GLY A 278 -17.66 -0.43 -3.31
C GLY A 278 -16.30 -1.08 -3.58
N ILE A 279 -16.25 -2.40 -3.83
CA ILE A 279 -14.98 -3.07 -4.17
C ILE A 279 -14.44 -2.63 -5.53
N THR A 280 -15.31 -2.28 -6.50
CA THR A 280 -14.89 -1.70 -7.79
C THR A 280 -14.22 -0.34 -7.61
N LEU A 281 -14.80 0.54 -6.79
CA LEU A 281 -14.16 1.81 -6.45
C LEU A 281 -12.85 1.62 -5.69
N LEU A 282 -12.79 0.65 -4.78
CA LEU A 282 -11.58 0.34 -4.02
C LEU A 282 -10.46 -0.20 -4.93
N ALA A 283 -10.81 -1.07 -5.87
CA ALA A 283 -9.91 -1.58 -6.90
C ALA A 283 -9.34 -0.43 -7.76
N GLY A 284 -10.22 0.44 -8.26
CA GLY A 284 -9.83 1.62 -9.02
C GLY A 284 -8.91 2.55 -8.25
N LEU A 285 -9.25 2.85 -6.99
CA LEU A 285 -8.42 3.67 -6.09
C LEU A 285 -7.00 3.10 -5.96
N TYR A 286 -6.84 1.78 -5.80
CA TYR A 286 -5.51 1.17 -5.65
C TYR A 286 -4.69 1.15 -6.94
N LEU A 287 -5.34 1.00 -8.12
CA LEU A 287 -4.67 1.18 -9.41
C LEU A 287 -4.19 2.62 -9.60
N ILE A 288 -5.06 3.59 -9.34
CA ILE A 288 -4.75 5.02 -9.44
C ILE A 288 -3.69 5.40 -8.41
N ARG A 289 -3.74 4.86 -7.19
CA ARG A 289 -2.76 5.18 -6.14
C ARG A 289 -1.39 4.63 -6.47
N GLY A 290 -1.32 3.45 -7.09
CA GLY A 290 -0.05 2.81 -7.43
C GLY A 290 0.69 3.54 -8.56
N SER A 291 0.01 4.31 -9.43
CA SER A 291 0.66 5.20 -10.41
C SER A 291 1.67 6.15 -9.78
N PHE A 292 1.46 6.50 -8.50
CA PHE A 292 2.37 7.33 -7.72
C PHE A 292 3.80 6.79 -7.66
N ASN A 293 3.98 5.46 -7.76
CA ASN A 293 5.30 4.85 -7.85
C ASN A 293 6.06 5.30 -9.11
N VAL A 294 5.36 5.63 -10.20
CA VAL A 294 5.97 6.23 -11.40
C VAL A 294 6.47 7.64 -11.11
N THR A 295 5.71 8.46 -10.35
CA THR A 295 6.19 9.78 -9.88
C THR A 295 7.43 9.65 -9.01
N THR A 296 7.48 8.71 -8.06
CA THR A 296 8.67 8.51 -7.22
C THR A 296 9.87 8.02 -8.04
N SER A 297 9.63 7.15 -9.04
CA SER A 297 10.68 6.73 -9.98
C SER A 297 11.17 7.90 -10.83
N PHE A 298 10.28 8.78 -11.28
CA PHE A 298 10.65 9.99 -12.03
C PHE A 298 11.56 10.92 -11.22
N PHE A 299 11.27 11.18 -9.95
CA PHE A 299 12.11 12.01 -9.08
C PHE A 299 13.53 11.46 -8.93
N SER A 300 13.67 10.14 -8.78
CA SER A 300 14.97 9.49 -8.62
C SER A 300 15.73 9.31 -9.94
N THR A 301 15.07 8.81 -11.01
CA THR A 301 15.77 8.43 -12.26
C THR A 301 15.94 9.57 -13.26
N VAL A 302 14.99 10.52 -13.31
CA VAL A 302 14.99 11.61 -14.29
C VAL A 302 15.53 12.90 -13.69
N LEU A 303 15.02 13.30 -12.51
CA LEU A 303 15.51 14.48 -11.81
C LEU A 303 16.81 14.21 -11.04
N GLY A 304 17.15 12.95 -10.79
CA GLY A 304 18.37 12.59 -10.07
C GLY A 304 18.36 13.05 -8.61
N MET A 305 17.18 13.20 -8.01
CA MET A 305 17.06 13.60 -6.62
C MET A 305 17.62 12.49 -5.72
N ASP A 306 18.41 12.91 -4.75
CA ASP A 306 18.85 12.04 -3.67
C ASP A 306 17.65 11.61 -2.80
N PRO A 307 17.80 10.52 -2.02
CA PRO A 307 16.71 9.97 -1.24
C PRO A 307 16.12 10.99 -0.26
N ILE A 308 16.95 11.77 0.45
CA ILE A 308 16.49 12.72 1.48
C ILE A 308 15.54 13.75 0.89
N HIS A 309 15.95 14.47 -0.17
CA HIS A 309 15.10 15.48 -0.81
C HIS A 309 13.85 14.86 -1.46
N THR A 310 13.97 13.65 -2.02
CA THR A 310 12.80 12.93 -2.56
C THR A 310 11.76 12.70 -1.46
N TYR A 311 12.18 12.26 -0.28
CA TYR A 311 11.24 11.93 0.80
C TYR A 311 10.71 13.14 1.55
N GLU A 312 11.49 14.22 1.66
CA GLU A 312 10.97 15.53 2.11
C GLU A 312 9.80 15.98 1.24
N LEU A 313 9.96 15.84 -0.09
CA LEU A 313 8.91 16.17 -1.04
C LEU A 313 7.68 15.24 -0.86
N LEU A 314 7.88 13.95 -0.59
CA LEU A 314 6.79 13.03 -0.21
C LEU A 314 6.13 13.37 1.13
N GLY A 315 6.78 14.16 1.99
CA GLY A 315 6.20 14.71 3.21
C GLY A 315 4.98 15.61 2.92
N TYR A 316 4.97 16.33 1.80
CA TYR A 316 3.80 17.12 1.39
C TYR A 316 2.63 16.23 0.96
N ASN A 317 2.90 15.06 0.40
CA ASN A 317 1.87 14.06 0.12
C ASN A 317 1.22 13.55 1.41
N LEU A 318 2.02 13.29 2.45
CA LEU A 318 1.54 12.92 3.78
C LEU A 318 0.60 13.99 4.36
N VAL A 319 0.98 15.27 4.28
CA VAL A 319 0.12 16.39 4.70
C VAL A 319 -1.21 16.38 3.92
N GLY A 320 -1.16 16.17 2.61
CA GLY A 320 -2.35 16.01 1.78
C GLY A 320 -3.27 14.88 2.26
N ILE A 321 -2.72 13.69 2.55
CA ILE A 321 -3.51 12.54 3.05
C ILE A 321 -4.22 12.90 4.35
N LEU A 322 -3.53 13.57 5.28
CA LEU A 322 -4.12 14.01 6.55
C LEU A 322 -5.26 15.01 6.31
N ILE A 323 -5.06 16.00 5.44
CA ILE A 323 -6.10 16.97 5.06
C ILE A 323 -7.30 16.24 4.46
N GLY A 324 -7.08 15.39 3.46
CA GLY A 324 -8.13 14.62 2.78
C GLY A 324 -8.93 13.74 3.74
N ALA A 325 -8.24 13.00 4.62
CA ALA A 325 -8.88 12.13 5.60
C ALA A 325 -9.73 12.91 6.62
N VAL A 326 -9.23 14.05 7.12
CA VAL A 326 -9.96 14.92 8.04
C VAL A 326 -11.17 15.55 7.36
N VAL A 327 -11.02 16.02 6.13
CA VAL A 327 -12.11 16.61 5.33
C VAL A 327 -13.19 15.56 5.06
N ALA A 328 -12.82 14.35 4.62
CA ALA A 328 -13.76 13.26 4.44
C ALA A 328 -14.51 12.92 5.73
N ALA A 329 -13.79 12.76 6.86
CA ALA A 329 -14.42 12.52 8.15
C ALA A 329 -15.45 13.61 8.48
N ARG A 330 -15.10 14.89 8.32
CA ARG A 330 -16.04 16.00 8.56
C ARG A 330 -17.25 15.98 7.62
N LEU A 331 -17.08 15.61 6.36
CA LEU A 331 -18.19 15.55 5.39
C LEU A 331 -19.14 14.38 5.67
N VAL A 332 -18.61 13.22 6.06
CA VAL A 332 -19.43 12.07 6.49
C VAL A 332 -20.18 12.43 7.77
N ILE A 333 -19.53 13.06 8.75
CA ILE A 333 -20.14 13.58 9.99
C ILE A 333 -21.29 14.54 9.68
N LYS A 334 -21.09 15.43 8.70
CA LYS A 334 -22.11 16.38 8.23
C LYS A 334 -23.18 15.75 7.34
N LYS A 335 -23.20 14.41 7.22
CA LYS A 335 -24.17 13.64 6.44
C LYS A 335 -24.25 14.07 4.98
N ARG A 336 -23.12 14.50 4.40
CA ARG A 336 -23.04 14.76 2.97
C ARG A 336 -23.15 13.43 2.20
N PRO A 337 -23.78 13.41 1.01
CA PRO A 337 -23.93 12.20 0.23
C PRO A 337 -22.56 11.65 -0.16
N LEU A 338 -22.38 10.33 -0.07
CA LEU A 338 -21.11 9.67 -0.38
C LEU A 338 -20.65 9.95 -1.81
N GLN A 339 -21.59 10.04 -2.74
CA GLN A 339 -21.32 10.39 -4.13
C GLN A 339 -20.49 11.68 -4.25
N PHE A 340 -20.87 12.73 -3.50
CA PHE A 340 -20.16 14.01 -3.53
C PHE A 340 -18.72 13.86 -3.01
N ILE A 341 -18.54 13.14 -1.90
CA ILE A 341 -17.23 12.90 -1.31
C ILE A 341 -16.32 12.15 -2.29
N TRP A 342 -16.86 11.13 -2.96
CA TRP A 342 -16.11 10.36 -3.95
C TRP A 342 -15.80 11.16 -5.20
N LEU A 343 -16.75 11.92 -5.75
CA LEU A 343 -16.51 12.76 -6.92
C LEU A 343 -15.44 13.80 -6.66
N VAL A 344 -15.46 14.47 -5.50
CA VAL A 344 -14.41 15.42 -5.14
C VAL A 344 -13.06 14.72 -4.98
N GLY A 345 -13.02 13.57 -4.29
CA GLY A 345 -11.78 12.81 -4.11
C GLY A 345 -11.16 12.35 -5.42
N PHE A 346 -11.96 11.78 -6.34
CA PHE A 346 -11.50 11.36 -7.67
C PHE A 346 -11.15 12.56 -8.55
N PHE A 347 -11.87 13.68 -8.44
CA PHE A 347 -11.52 14.91 -9.14
C PHE A 347 -10.17 15.46 -8.69
N LEU A 348 -9.85 15.46 -7.39
CA LEU A 348 -8.52 15.84 -6.91
C LEU A 348 -7.44 14.92 -7.48
N LEU A 349 -7.68 13.61 -7.52
CA LEU A 349 -6.77 12.68 -8.18
C LEU A 349 -6.62 12.98 -9.67
N LEU A 350 -7.70 13.32 -10.38
CA LEU A 350 -7.64 13.72 -11.79
C LEU A 350 -6.76 14.96 -11.98
N VAL A 351 -6.95 16.00 -11.16
CA VAL A 351 -6.13 17.22 -11.20
C VAL A 351 -4.66 16.92 -10.95
N PHE A 352 -4.34 16.00 -10.02
CA PHE A 352 -2.96 15.55 -9.84
C PHE A 352 -2.40 14.85 -11.08
N HIS A 353 -3.14 13.92 -11.68
CA HIS A 353 -2.63 13.18 -12.85
C HIS A 353 -2.49 14.09 -14.07
N SER A 354 -3.46 14.97 -14.32
CA SER A 354 -3.40 15.96 -15.39
C SER A 354 -2.26 16.96 -15.17
N SER A 355 -2.02 17.43 -13.94
CA SER A 355 -0.89 18.34 -13.68
C SER A 355 0.45 17.63 -13.85
N MET A 356 0.62 16.41 -13.35
CA MET A 356 1.84 15.63 -13.55
C MET A 356 2.12 15.31 -15.02
N TYR A 357 1.08 15.08 -15.84
CA TYR A 357 1.26 14.90 -17.29
C TYR A 357 2.03 16.06 -17.94
N PHE A 358 1.74 17.30 -17.54
CA PHE A 358 2.46 18.49 -18.04
C PHE A 358 3.78 18.76 -17.31
N LEU A 359 3.94 18.25 -16.08
CA LEU A 359 5.14 18.44 -15.25
C LEU A 359 6.21 17.36 -15.44
N PHE A 360 5.94 16.30 -16.20
CA PHE A 360 6.96 15.33 -16.61
C PHE A 360 7.91 15.96 -17.64
N THR A 361 8.89 16.70 -17.12
CA THR A 361 9.96 17.35 -17.88
C THR A 361 11.33 16.99 -17.30
N SER A 362 12.39 17.15 -18.09
CA SER A 362 13.77 16.85 -17.69
C SER A 362 14.38 17.86 -16.73
N GLU A 363 13.80 19.06 -16.64
CA GLU A 363 14.24 20.19 -15.83
C GLU A 363 13.01 20.81 -15.15
N ALA A 364 12.86 20.58 -13.86
CA ALA A 364 11.80 21.17 -13.04
C ALA A 364 12.35 21.50 -11.66
N ASP A 365 11.95 22.65 -11.14
CA ASP A 365 12.24 22.99 -9.75
C ASP A 365 11.39 22.14 -8.81
N GLN A 366 11.97 21.74 -7.68
CA GLN A 366 11.33 20.85 -6.71
C GLN A 366 10.04 21.45 -6.15
N SER A 367 10.01 22.78 -5.99
CA SER A 367 8.88 23.52 -5.42
C SER A 367 7.58 23.35 -6.21
N ILE A 368 7.68 23.11 -7.52
CA ILE A 368 6.53 22.99 -8.43
C ILE A 368 5.71 21.72 -8.11
N PHE A 369 6.34 20.68 -7.56
CA PHE A 369 5.68 19.42 -7.24
C PHE A 369 4.93 19.43 -5.91
N ILE A 370 5.18 20.41 -5.04
CA ILE A 370 4.57 20.50 -3.71
C ILE A 370 3.04 20.49 -3.80
N LEU A 371 2.47 21.37 -4.63
CA LEU A 371 1.01 21.49 -4.77
C LEU A 371 0.37 20.22 -5.37
N PRO A 372 0.85 19.66 -6.50
CA PRO A 372 0.39 18.37 -7.01
C PRO A 372 0.40 17.26 -5.95
N LEU A 373 1.46 17.14 -5.15
CA LEU A 373 1.58 16.09 -4.14
C LEU A 373 0.58 16.23 -2.99
N ILE A 374 0.31 17.46 -2.54
CA ILE A 374 -0.75 17.75 -1.55
C ILE A 374 -2.11 17.37 -2.13
N ILE A 375 -2.37 17.70 -3.41
CA ILE A 375 -3.62 17.37 -4.10
C ILE A 375 -3.79 15.84 -4.22
N GLN A 376 -2.74 15.13 -4.60
CA GLN A 376 -2.72 13.67 -4.68
C GLN A 376 -3.10 13.04 -3.34
N GLY A 377 -2.41 13.48 -2.27
CA GLY A 377 -2.64 12.98 -0.93
C GLY A 377 -4.06 13.26 -0.47
N SER A 378 -4.55 14.48 -0.72
CA SER A 378 -5.91 14.91 -0.37
C SER A 378 -6.96 14.06 -1.07
N GLY A 379 -6.80 13.78 -2.37
CA GLY A 379 -7.70 12.89 -3.10
C GLY A 379 -7.71 11.47 -2.54
N ALA A 380 -6.54 10.87 -2.31
CA ALA A 380 -6.42 9.52 -1.76
C ALA A 380 -6.99 9.40 -0.33
N GLY A 381 -6.64 10.34 0.55
CA GLY A 381 -7.12 10.39 1.93
C GLY A 381 -8.63 10.59 2.03
N MET A 382 -9.21 11.35 1.09
CA MET A 382 -10.65 11.60 1.04
C MET A 382 -11.46 10.36 0.59
N LEU A 383 -10.86 9.47 -0.19
CA LEU A 383 -11.54 8.32 -0.80
C LEU A 383 -11.51 7.05 0.05
N LEU A 384 -10.36 6.69 0.64
CA LEU A 384 -10.19 5.35 1.23
C LEU A 384 -11.21 5.08 2.34
N THR A 385 -11.34 6.00 3.30
CA THR A 385 -12.19 5.80 4.47
C THR A 385 -13.66 5.65 4.10
N PRO A 386 -14.27 6.56 3.31
CA PRO A 386 -15.68 6.43 2.93
C PRO A 386 -15.96 5.21 2.05
N ILE A 387 -15.05 4.82 1.15
CA ILE A 387 -15.20 3.60 0.33
C ILE A 387 -15.24 2.37 1.23
N VAL A 388 -14.31 2.24 2.17
CA VAL A 388 -14.27 1.06 3.07
C VAL A 388 -15.48 1.02 3.99
N LEU A 389 -15.92 2.17 4.52
CA LEU A 389 -17.13 2.24 5.31
C LEU A 389 -18.37 1.83 4.50
N PHE A 390 -18.45 2.25 3.24
CA PHE A 390 -19.54 1.87 2.34
C PHE A 390 -19.56 0.36 2.04
N ILE A 391 -18.41 -0.26 1.78
CA ILE A 391 -18.28 -1.71 1.58
C ILE A 391 -18.82 -2.47 2.79
N ILE A 392 -18.38 -2.07 3.99
CA ILE A 392 -18.81 -2.69 5.25
C ILE A 392 -20.30 -2.46 5.47
N SER A 393 -20.83 -1.28 5.18
CA SER A 393 -22.24 -0.94 5.39
C SER A 393 -23.19 -1.54 4.37
N SER A 394 -22.68 -2.00 3.23
CA SER A 394 -23.47 -2.56 2.13
C SER A 394 -23.90 -4.01 2.36
N VAL A 395 -23.47 -4.63 3.46
CA VAL A 395 -23.81 -6.02 3.81
C VAL A 395 -24.36 -6.11 5.24
N PRO A 396 -25.22 -7.11 5.53
CA PRO A 396 -25.73 -7.31 6.89
C PRO A 396 -24.61 -7.61 7.92
N GLU A 397 -24.87 -7.31 9.19
CA GLU A 397 -23.88 -7.39 10.29
C GLU A 397 -23.26 -8.78 10.48
N ASN A 398 -24.03 -9.83 10.21
CA ASN A 398 -23.57 -11.21 10.31
C ASN A 398 -22.43 -11.56 9.31
N ILE A 399 -22.36 -10.88 8.16
CA ILE A 399 -21.36 -11.12 7.11
C ILE A 399 -20.40 -9.94 6.89
N SER A 400 -20.50 -8.90 7.73
CA SER A 400 -19.66 -7.69 7.70
C SER A 400 -18.15 -7.99 7.73
N ILE A 401 -17.75 -9.01 8.49
CA ILE A 401 -16.35 -9.45 8.58
C ILE A 401 -15.86 -10.06 7.26
N SER A 402 -16.71 -10.82 6.57
CA SER A 402 -16.39 -11.35 5.25
C SER A 402 -16.26 -10.22 4.22
N ALA A 403 -17.09 -9.18 4.30
CA ALA A 403 -16.95 -8.00 3.44
C ALA A 403 -15.65 -7.23 3.72
N SER A 404 -15.28 -7.05 4.99
CA SER A 404 -13.99 -6.44 5.37
C SER A 404 -12.80 -7.27 4.87
N THR A 405 -12.85 -8.60 5.04
CA THR A 405 -11.82 -9.53 4.55
C THR A 405 -11.67 -9.45 3.03
N ALA A 406 -12.78 -9.52 2.30
CA ALA A 406 -12.78 -9.37 0.85
C ALA A 406 -12.24 -7.99 0.43
N GLY A 407 -12.55 -6.93 1.18
CA GLY A 407 -11.95 -5.61 0.98
C GLY A 407 -10.43 -5.61 1.17
N VAL A 408 -9.88 -6.34 2.15
CA VAL A 408 -8.41 -6.48 2.32
C VAL A 408 -7.80 -7.24 1.13
N PHE A 409 -8.46 -8.31 0.67
CA PHE A 409 -8.04 -9.07 -0.51
C PHE A 409 -8.01 -8.23 -1.80
N ILE A 410 -9.03 -7.40 -2.02
CA ILE A 410 -9.09 -6.49 -3.17
C ILE A 410 -7.93 -5.48 -3.11
N ARG A 411 -7.65 -4.92 -1.94
CA ARG A 411 -6.51 -4.00 -1.78
C ARG A 411 -5.18 -4.67 -2.12
N PHE A 412 -4.93 -5.87 -1.61
CA PHE A 412 -3.74 -6.66 -1.95
C PHE A 412 -3.64 -6.92 -3.45
N THR A 413 -4.73 -7.41 -4.05
CA THR A 413 -4.75 -7.80 -5.48
C THR A 413 -4.48 -6.61 -6.38
N PHE A 414 -5.14 -5.47 -6.15
CA PHE A 414 -4.98 -4.29 -6.99
C PHE A 414 -3.71 -3.49 -6.68
N PHE A 415 -3.16 -3.59 -5.47
CA PHE A 415 -1.81 -3.11 -5.16
C PHE A 415 -0.74 -3.87 -5.97
N GLY A 416 -0.82 -5.21 -5.97
CA GLY A 416 0.09 -6.05 -6.76
C GLY A 416 -0.12 -5.88 -8.27
N MET A 417 -1.38 -5.80 -8.73
CA MET A 417 -1.71 -5.57 -10.15
C MET A 417 -1.19 -4.21 -10.64
N SER A 418 -1.31 -3.16 -9.84
CA SER A 418 -0.74 -1.85 -10.19
C SER A 418 0.78 -1.94 -10.34
N SER A 419 1.46 -2.63 -9.42
CA SER A 419 2.91 -2.85 -9.49
C SER A 419 3.30 -3.65 -10.74
N ALA A 420 2.54 -4.69 -11.09
CA ALA A 420 2.74 -5.49 -12.31
C ALA A 420 2.58 -4.65 -13.58
N LEU A 421 1.55 -3.81 -13.64
CA LEU A 421 1.30 -2.91 -14.77
C LEU A 421 2.40 -1.86 -14.93
N ILE A 422 2.96 -1.36 -13.82
CA ILE A 422 4.08 -0.42 -13.85
C ILE A 422 5.35 -1.12 -14.32
N ASN A 423 5.68 -2.30 -13.78
CA ASN A 423 6.85 -3.07 -14.20
C ASN A 423 6.78 -3.45 -15.69
N TYR A 424 5.61 -3.89 -16.16
CA TYR A 424 5.35 -4.14 -17.59
C TYR A 424 5.48 -2.87 -18.43
N GLY A 425 4.73 -1.83 -18.05
CA GLY A 425 4.63 -0.59 -18.82
C GLY A 425 5.96 0.13 -18.92
N SER A 426 6.69 0.25 -17.80
CA SER A 426 7.99 0.91 -17.77
C SER A 426 8.98 0.21 -18.69
N LEU A 427 9.07 -1.12 -18.67
CA LEU A 427 10.00 -1.81 -19.57
C LEU A 427 9.57 -1.74 -21.03
N TYR A 428 8.29 -2.03 -21.31
CA TYR A 428 7.78 -2.16 -22.67
C TYR A 428 7.69 -0.80 -23.39
N PHE A 429 7.05 0.19 -22.78
CA PHE A 429 6.85 1.49 -23.40
C PHE A 429 8.17 2.26 -23.49
N THR A 430 9.02 2.26 -22.45
CA THR A 430 10.34 2.91 -22.55
C THR A 430 11.18 2.29 -23.67
N LYS A 431 11.17 0.97 -23.85
CA LYS A 431 11.86 0.33 -24.99
C LYS A 431 11.32 0.80 -26.34
N ILE A 432 9.98 0.86 -26.51
CA ILE A 432 9.37 1.32 -27.76
C ILE A 432 9.69 2.79 -28.04
N HIS A 433 9.57 3.66 -27.04
CA HIS A 433 9.88 5.08 -27.20
C HIS A 433 11.37 5.30 -27.49
N ALA A 434 12.26 4.54 -26.86
CA ALA A 434 13.69 4.59 -27.14
C ALA A 434 14.01 4.16 -28.57
N MET A 435 13.41 3.05 -29.06
CA MET A 435 13.59 2.61 -30.45
C MET A 435 13.06 3.65 -31.45
N ARG A 436 11.86 4.21 -31.22
CA ARG A 436 11.29 5.26 -32.08
C ARG A 436 12.16 6.52 -32.11
N LEU A 437 12.70 6.92 -30.97
CA LEU A 437 13.58 8.07 -30.87
C LEU A 437 14.92 7.82 -31.58
N SER A 438 15.50 6.64 -31.40
CA SER A 438 16.72 6.21 -32.09
C SER A 438 16.53 6.13 -33.62
N ASP A 439 15.42 5.55 -34.08
CA ASP A 439 15.05 5.49 -35.50
C ASP A 439 14.89 6.88 -36.11
N GLY A 440 14.24 7.80 -35.39
CA GLY A 440 14.06 9.19 -35.83
C GLY A 440 15.39 9.89 -36.03
N ILE A 441 16.32 9.70 -35.09
CA ILE A 441 17.68 10.26 -35.17
C ILE A 441 18.47 9.64 -36.34
N SER A 442 18.37 8.33 -36.55
CA SER A 442 19.12 7.62 -37.61
C SER A 442 18.59 7.88 -39.02
N LYS A 443 17.27 8.12 -39.19
CA LYS A 443 16.65 8.28 -40.52
C LYS A 443 16.68 9.70 -41.06
N THR A 444 16.88 10.72 -40.21
CA THR A 444 16.79 12.13 -40.62
C THR A 444 18.07 12.95 -40.49
N ASP A 445 19.20 12.35 -40.05
CA ASP A 445 20.49 13.03 -39.80
C ASP A 445 20.35 14.46 -39.24
N ASN A 446 19.39 14.66 -38.34
CA ASN A 446 19.06 15.97 -37.77
C ASN A 446 20.00 16.25 -36.59
N GLY A 447 21.27 16.57 -36.88
CA GLY A 447 22.23 17.04 -35.89
C GLY A 447 22.78 15.96 -34.95
N LEU A 448 22.78 14.68 -35.34
CA LEU A 448 23.40 13.61 -34.56
C LEU A 448 24.90 13.85 -34.38
N ALA A 449 25.60 14.14 -35.48
CA ALA A 449 27.03 14.45 -35.45
C ALA A 449 27.33 15.67 -34.55
N GLU A 450 26.49 16.70 -34.61
CA GLU A 450 26.62 17.91 -33.79
C GLU A 450 26.38 17.64 -32.30
N ARG A 451 25.37 16.82 -31.94
CA ARG A 451 25.11 16.39 -30.56
C ARG A 451 26.24 15.53 -30.00
N LEU A 452 26.76 14.59 -30.79
CA LEU A 452 27.91 13.78 -30.41
C LEU A 452 29.15 14.66 -30.19
N HIS A 453 29.39 15.63 -31.08
CA HIS A 453 30.47 16.59 -30.92
C HIS A 453 30.29 17.47 -29.68
N THR A 454 29.06 17.86 -29.34
CA THR A 454 28.72 18.60 -28.11
C THR A 454 29.05 17.78 -26.87
N TYR A 455 28.65 16.51 -26.82
CA TYR A 455 29.00 15.61 -25.71
C TYR A 455 30.50 15.37 -25.63
N GLN A 456 31.17 15.18 -26.77
CA GLN A 456 32.61 14.99 -26.83
C GLN A 456 33.34 16.23 -26.28
N SER A 457 32.94 17.43 -26.70
CA SER A 457 33.51 18.70 -26.24
C SER A 457 33.29 18.91 -24.74
N ALA A 458 32.10 18.54 -24.22
CA ALA A 458 31.80 18.61 -22.79
C ALA A 458 32.60 17.59 -21.95
N LEU A 459 32.94 16.44 -22.51
CA LEU A 459 33.82 15.45 -21.86
C LEU A 459 35.29 15.91 -21.89
N GLN A 460 35.74 16.48 -23.00
CA GLN A 460 37.08 17.06 -23.13
C GLN A 460 37.29 18.24 -22.17
N SER A 461 36.29 19.11 -21.99
CA SER A 461 36.36 20.22 -21.02
C SER A 461 36.46 19.75 -19.56
N ARG A 462 36.12 18.49 -19.28
CA ARG A 462 36.32 17.82 -17.98
C ARG A 462 37.63 17.02 -17.89
N GLY A 463 38.53 17.16 -18.86
CA GLY A 463 39.88 16.59 -18.84
C GLY A 463 40.06 15.24 -19.54
N LEU A 464 39.06 14.72 -20.25
CA LEU A 464 39.18 13.47 -21.00
C LEU A 464 39.91 13.68 -22.33
N MET A 465 40.78 12.74 -22.70
CA MET A 465 41.46 12.74 -24.01
C MET A 465 40.44 12.57 -25.15
N ALA A 466 40.73 13.15 -26.31
CA ALA A 466 39.79 13.20 -27.43
C ALA A 466 39.26 11.83 -27.88
N ASP A 467 40.12 10.80 -27.89
CA ASP A 467 39.75 9.42 -28.21
C ASP A 467 38.83 8.78 -27.15
N GLN A 468 39.10 9.03 -25.86
CA GLN A 468 38.23 8.54 -24.78
C GLN A 468 36.87 9.25 -24.77
N ALA A 469 36.87 10.57 -25.00
CA ALA A 469 35.63 11.36 -25.09
C ALA A 469 34.76 10.92 -26.28
N ALA A 470 35.38 10.63 -27.43
CA ALA A 470 34.67 10.12 -28.61
C ALA A 470 34.00 8.76 -28.35
N LYS A 471 34.67 7.87 -27.60
CA LYS A 471 34.13 6.55 -27.21
C LYS A 471 32.97 6.65 -26.20
N LEU A 472 32.99 7.65 -25.33
CA LEU A 472 31.98 7.83 -24.27
C LEU A 472 30.76 8.67 -24.69
N ALA A 473 30.90 9.53 -25.70
CA ALA A 473 29.82 10.40 -26.18
C ALA A 473 28.53 9.66 -26.62
N PRO A 474 28.60 8.53 -27.35
CA PRO A 474 27.41 7.74 -27.68
C PRO A 474 26.66 7.23 -26.44
N GLY A 475 27.39 6.84 -25.38
CA GLY A 475 26.77 6.40 -24.13
C GLY A 475 26.01 7.51 -23.39
N LEU A 476 26.42 8.78 -23.53
CA LEU A 476 25.66 9.92 -23.02
C LEU A 476 24.39 10.17 -23.83
N LEU A 477 24.48 10.01 -25.16
CA LEU A 477 23.32 10.09 -26.04
C LEU A 477 22.28 9.00 -25.69
N ASP A 478 22.74 7.76 -25.48
CA ASP A 478 21.86 6.66 -25.06
C ASP A 478 21.18 6.96 -23.73
N LYS A 479 21.92 7.48 -22.74
CA LYS A 479 21.33 7.92 -21.46
C LYS A 479 20.27 9.01 -21.66
N ALA A 480 20.52 9.97 -22.54
CA ALA A 480 19.55 11.01 -22.87
C ALA A 480 18.29 10.44 -23.55
N ILE A 481 18.45 9.50 -24.48
CA ILE A 481 17.35 8.77 -25.14
C ILE A 481 16.52 8.01 -24.10
N GLN A 482 17.16 7.28 -23.19
CA GLN A 482 16.47 6.54 -22.13
C GLN A 482 15.70 7.49 -21.19
N LYS A 483 16.28 8.64 -20.81
CA LYS A 483 15.61 9.66 -19.99
C LYS A 483 14.34 10.17 -20.68
N GLN A 484 14.42 10.50 -21.96
CA GLN A 484 13.26 10.97 -22.76
C GLN A 484 12.21 9.87 -22.98
N ALA A 485 12.65 8.63 -23.21
CA ALA A 485 11.76 7.49 -23.37
C ALA A 485 11.00 7.16 -22.07
N PHE A 486 11.64 7.30 -20.91
CA PHE A 486 10.97 7.16 -19.62
C PHE A 486 9.96 8.27 -19.37
N LEU A 487 10.30 9.53 -19.67
CA LEU A 487 9.37 10.67 -19.59
C LEU A 487 8.10 10.41 -20.40
N LYS A 488 8.26 9.96 -21.66
CA LYS A 488 7.11 9.68 -22.52
C LYS A 488 6.25 8.53 -22.00
N TYR A 489 6.87 7.46 -21.50
CA TYR A 489 6.16 6.39 -20.80
C TYR A 489 5.35 6.93 -19.60
N ALA A 490 5.96 7.77 -18.75
CA ALA A 490 5.30 8.31 -17.58
C ALA A 490 4.08 9.16 -17.96
N MET A 491 4.19 9.97 -19.02
CA MET A 491 3.07 10.74 -19.59
C MET A 491 1.95 9.82 -20.09
N ASP A 492 2.26 8.83 -20.93
CA ASP A 492 1.26 7.91 -21.51
C ASP A 492 0.56 7.09 -20.40
N TYR A 493 1.31 6.70 -19.36
CA TYR A 493 0.75 6.01 -18.20
C TYR A 493 -0.20 6.90 -17.39
N TYR A 494 0.16 8.17 -17.17
CA TYR A 494 -0.69 9.13 -16.45
C TYR A 494 -1.95 9.51 -17.22
N GLU A 495 -1.87 9.56 -18.55
CA GLU A 495 -3.03 9.72 -19.42
C GLU A 495 -4.00 8.54 -19.26
N LEU A 496 -3.49 7.29 -19.32
CA LEU A 496 -4.30 6.09 -19.11
C LEU A 496 -4.99 6.07 -17.73
N ILE A 497 -4.28 6.46 -16.68
CA ILE A 497 -4.85 6.56 -15.33
C ILE A 497 -5.89 7.69 -15.24
N SER A 498 -5.69 8.81 -15.94
CA SER A 498 -6.68 9.89 -16.01
C SER A 498 -7.98 9.43 -16.67
N ILE A 499 -7.89 8.63 -17.75
CA ILE A 499 -9.05 8.00 -18.38
C ILE A 499 -9.76 7.05 -17.40
N LEU A 500 -9.02 6.22 -16.66
CA LEU A 500 -9.59 5.36 -15.62
C LEU A 500 -10.33 6.16 -14.55
N ILE A 501 -9.77 7.28 -14.09
CA ILE A 501 -10.44 8.17 -13.12
C ILE A 501 -11.74 8.72 -13.70
N LEU A 502 -11.75 9.18 -14.95
CA LEU A 502 -12.95 9.67 -15.63
C LEU A 502 -14.03 8.59 -15.75
N VAL A 503 -13.64 7.36 -16.09
CA VAL A 503 -14.56 6.21 -16.15
C VAL A 503 -15.17 5.92 -14.77
N LEU A 504 -14.37 5.96 -13.70
CA LEU A 504 -14.89 5.76 -12.34
C LEU A 504 -15.81 6.90 -11.89
N MET A 505 -15.47 8.15 -12.23
CA MET A 505 -16.35 9.30 -11.96
C MET A 505 -17.68 9.18 -12.71
N LEU A 506 -17.64 8.80 -14.00
CA LEU A 506 -18.84 8.55 -14.78
C LEU A 506 -19.68 7.42 -14.17
N LEU A 507 -19.04 6.31 -13.76
CA LEU A 507 -19.69 5.21 -13.06
C LEU A 507 -20.39 5.67 -11.77
N ILE A 508 -19.76 6.55 -11.00
CA ILE A 508 -20.34 7.15 -9.78
C ILE A 508 -21.55 8.03 -10.11
N VAL A 509 -21.50 8.81 -11.19
CA VAL A 509 -22.63 9.67 -11.63
C VAL A 509 -23.80 8.83 -12.15
N MET A 510 -23.53 7.78 -12.92
CA MET A 510 -24.53 6.91 -13.55
C MET A 510 -25.25 5.98 -12.56
N THR A 511 -24.87 5.98 -11.28
CA THR A 511 -25.43 5.06 -10.27
C THR A 511 -26.39 5.81 -9.32
N PRO A 512 -27.67 6.01 -9.69
CA PRO A 512 -28.57 6.98 -9.04
C PRO A 512 -28.94 6.65 -7.59
N TYR A 513 -28.88 5.37 -7.17
CA TYR A 513 -29.16 5.00 -5.78
C TYR A 513 -28.10 5.55 -4.79
N ILE A 514 -26.92 5.92 -5.29
CA ILE A 514 -25.80 6.43 -4.49
C ILE A 514 -25.95 7.92 -4.21
N ASN A 515 -26.64 8.69 -5.07
CA ASN A 515 -26.84 10.13 -4.89
C ASN A 515 -27.49 10.48 -3.54
N ARG A 516 -28.23 9.55 -2.94
CA ARG A 516 -28.91 9.71 -1.64
C ARG A 516 -28.31 8.88 -0.52
N THR A 517 -27.23 8.14 -0.79
CA THR A 517 -26.64 7.27 0.23
C THR A 517 -25.82 8.08 1.23
N ILE A 518 -26.23 8.02 2.49
CA ILE A 518 -25.54 8.63 3.62
C ILE A 518 -25.13 7.50 4.59
N ILE A 519 -23.92 7.55 5.15
CA ILE A 519 -23.53 6.59 6.18
C ILE A 519 -24.07 7.08 7.53
N ASN A 520 -24.88 6.25 8.18
CA ASN A 520 -25.32 6.45 9.54
C ASN A 520 -24.43 5.61 10.47
N VAL A 521 -23.71 6.28 11.36
CA VAL A 521 -22.68 5.65 12.19
C VAL A 521 -23.22 5.38 13.62
N LYS A 522 -24.54 5.49 13.83
CA LYS A 522 -25.18 5.21 15.14
C LYS A 522 -25.30 3.73 15.51
N SER A 523 -25.40 2.83 14.54
CA SER A 523 -25.57 1.38 14.81
C SER A 523 -24.24 0.68 15.09
N LYS A 524 -24.29 -0.51 15.71
CA LYS A 524 -23.12 -1.36 15.99
C LYS A 524 -22.21 -1.54 14.76
N GLN A 525 -22.80 -1.54 13.57
CA GLN A 525 -22.15 -1.41 12.28
C GLN A 525 -22.54 -0.07 11.61
N PRO A 526 -21.65 0.63 10.88
CA PRO A 526 -22.07 1.74 10.03
C PRO A 526 -23.08 1.22 8.99
N ALA A 527 -24.25 1.84 8.86
CA ALA A 527 -25.29 1.43 7.92
C ALA A 527 -25.51 2.51 6.86
N ALA A 528 -25.58 2.11 5.59
CA ALA A 528 -25.96 3.01 4.50
C ALA A 528 -27.46 3.30 4.64
N ALA A 529 -27.81 4.55 4.96
CA ALA A 529 -29.20 5.01 4.94
C ALA A 529 -29.51 5.50 3.52
N THR A 530 -30.34 4.75 2.80
CA THR A 530 -31.01 5.25 1.60
C THR A 530 -32.27 5.98 2.05
N LEU A 531 -32.31 7.30 1.82
CA LEU A 531 -33.49 8.14 2.05
C LEU A 531 -34.51 8.04 0.91
#